data_AF-A0A6S5K2B5-F1
#
_entry.id   AF-A0A6S5K2B5-F1
#
_cell.length_a   1.000
_cell.length_b   1.000
_cell.length_c   1.000
_cell.angle_alpha   90.00
_cell.angle_beta   90.00
_cell.angle_gamma   90.00
#
_symmetry.space_group_name_H-M   'P 1'
#
loop_
_entity.id
_entity.type
_entity.pdbx_description
1 polymer ?
#
loop_
_entity_poly.entity_id
_entity_poly.type
_entity_poly.pdbx_seq_one_letter_code
_entity_poly.pdbx_strand_id
1 'polypeptide(L)'
;MTGSSNMDNIIIAGARIYFPPDNRLPNASGDMLTFAVVRDPDTIPDYLLFVHKDGQWELASPRFFKEAAHAISTATKIASSRFPNVTC
;
A
#
# COMPACT_ATOMS: atom_id res chain seq x y z
N MET A 1 -14.28 23.79 -5.34
CA MET A 1 -14.08 23.08 -4.06
C MET A 1 -13.39 21.75 -4.37
N THR A 2 -12.08 21.75 -4.54
CA THR A 2 -11.29 20.53 -4.70
C THR A 2 -10.60 20.31 -3.37
N GLY A 3 -11.29 19.61 -2.47
CA GLY A 3 -10.62 19.07 -1.28
C GLY A 3 -9.56 18.12 -1.78
N SER A 4 -8.30 18.53 -1.75
CA SER A 4 -7.20 17.60 -1.81
C SER A 4 -7.37 16.70 -0.60
N SER A 5 -7.98 15.52 -0.79
CA SER A 5 -7.93 14.46 0.21
C SER A 5 -6.46 14.19 0.42
N ASN A 6 -5.89 14.77 1.49
CA ASN A 6 -4.49 14.63 1.84
C ASN A 6 -4.35 13.18 2.28
N MET A 7 -4.05 12.30 1.32
CA MET A 7 -3.96 10.88 1.57
C MET A 7 -2.66 10.63 2.30
N ASP A 8 -2.76 10.26 3.57
CA ASP A 8 -1.60 9.93 4.37
C ASP A 8 -0.83 8.78 3.73
N ASN A 9 0.48 8.95 3.68
CA ASN A 9 1.40 7.96 3.19
C ASN A 9 2.62 7.87 4.08
N ILE A 10 3.19 6.67 4.15
CA ILE A 10 4.44 6.42 4.84
C ILE A 10 5.44 5.86 3.82
N ILE A 11 6.72 6.20 3.95
CA ILE A 11 7.80 5.60 3.17
C ILE A 11 8.60 4.68 4.10
N ILE A 12 8.66 3.39 3.78
CA ILE A 12 9.37 2.38 4.57
C ILE A 12 10.15 1.48 3.60
N ALA A 13 11.43 1.23 3.88
CA ALA A 13 12.31 0.39 3.06
C ALA A 13 12.32 0.76 1.55
N GLY A 14 12.24 2.06 1.24
CA GLY A 14 12.21 2.56 -0.15
C GLY A 14 10.88 2.36 -0.87
N ALA A 15 9.83 1.90 -0.19
CA ALA A 15 8.49 1.79 -0.75
C ALA A 15 7.52 2.80 -0.14
N ARG A 16 6.59 3.32 -0.96
CA ARG A 16 5.46 4.13 -0.50
C ARG A 16 4.33 3.22 -0.05
N ILE A 17 3.68 3.55 1.05
CA ILE A 17 2.46 2.87 1.50
C ILE A 17 1.39 3.93 1.76
N TYR A 18 0.29 3.86 1.02
CA TYR A 18 -0.88 4.73 1.17
C TYR A 18 -1.93 4.11 2.08
N PHE A 19 -2.65 4.97 2.80
CA PHE A 19 -3.82 4.61 3.63
C PHE A 19 -5.06 5.39 3.14
N PRO A 20 -5.70 4.93 2.05
CA PRO A 20 -6.84 5.63 1.47
C PRO A 20 -8.07 5.60 2.41
N PRO A 21 -8.61 6.77 2.82
CA PRO A 21 -9.71 6.84 3.78
C PRO A 21 -11.04 6.30 3.23
N ASP A 22 -11.28 6.45 1.92
CA ASP A 22 -12.51 6.02 1.25
C ASP A 22 -12.32 4.73 0.43
N ASN A 23 -11.25 3.97 0.71
CA ASN A 23 -10.83 2.80 -0.09
C ASN A 23 -10.55 3.08 -1.57
N ARG A 24 -10.49 4.36 -1.94
CA ARG A 24 -10.14 4.82 -3.28
C ARG A 24 -8.63 4.77 -3.44
N LEU A 25 -8.17 3.84 -4.27
CA LEU A 25 -6.77 3.71 -4.62
C LEU A 25 -6.28 5.00 -5.30
N PRO A 26 -5.16 5.58 -4.85
CA PRO A 26 -4.65 6.82 -5.44
C PRO A 26 -4.07 6.57 -6.83
N ASN A 27 -3.94 7.67 -7.59
CA ASN A 27 -3.12 7.66 -8.80
C ASN A 27 -1.65 7.67 -8.38
N ALA A 28 -1.06 6.48 -8.26
CA ALA A 28 0.32 6.30 -7.89
C ALA A 28 1.23 6.51 -9.11
N SER A 29 2.36 7.18 -8.90
CA SER A 29 3.40 7.30 -9.92
C SER A 29 4.23 6.01 -9.97
N GLY A 30 4.79 5.69 -11.15
CA GLY A 30 5.63 4.51 -11.38
C GLY A 30 7.09 4.67 -10.96
N ASP A 31 7.45 5.81 -10.38
CA ASP A 31 8.81 6.16 -9.92
C ASP A 31 9.24 5.37 -8.68
N MET A 32 8.28 4.94 -7.84
CA MET A 32 8.56 4.24 -6.60
C MET A 32 7.65 3.04 -6.43
N LEU A 33 8.20 1.95 -5.89
CA LEU A 33 7.39 0.80 -5.48
C LEU A 33 6.35 1.29 -4.46
N THR A 34 5.08 1.15 -4.83
CA THR A 34 3.99 1.78 -4.11
C THR A 34 2.98 0.72 -3.72
N PHE A 35 2.50 0.80 -2.49
CA PHE A 35 1.49 -0.07 -1.91
C PHE A 35 0.31 0.77 -1.40
N ALA A 36 -0.84 0.12 -1.25
CA ALA A 36 -1.99 0.68 -0.56
C ALA A 36 -2.55 -0.36 0.40
N VAL A 37 -2.82 0.07 1.63
CA VAL A 37 -3.50 -0.73 2.65
C VAL A 37 -4.94 -0.25 2.71
N VAL A 38 -5.85 -1.09 2.23
CA VAL A 38 -7.27 -0.76 2.04
C VAL A 38 -8.09 -1.59 3.02
N ARG A 39 -9.13 -1.02 3.62
CA ARG A 39 -10.08 -1.77 4.45
C ARG A 39 -11.47 -1.27 4.15
N ASP A 40 -12.30 -2.13 3.59
CA ASP A 40 -13.70 -1.83 3.37
C ASP A 40 -14.53 -2.23 4.60
N PRO A 41 -14.88 -1.28 5.50
CA PRO A 41 -15.63 -1.60 6.71
C PRO A 41 -17.03 -2.15 6.39
N ASP A 42 -17.56 -1.91 5.19
CA ASP A 42 -18.91 -2.27 4.79
C ASP A 42 -18.96 -3.67 4.14
N THR A 43 -17.86 -4.14 3.55
CA THR A 43 -17.82 -5.43 2.83
C THR A 43 -16.84 -6.46 3.38
N ILE A 44 -15.68 -6.06 3.93
CA ILE A 44 -14.65 -7.00 4.42
C ILE A 44 -13.99 -6.42 5.69
N PRO A 45 -14.15 -7.04 6.88
CA PRO A 45 -13.56 -6.53 8.12
C PRO A 45 -12.02 -6.53 8.15
N ASP A 46 -11.37 -7.03 7.09
CA ASP A 46 -9.95 -7.29 6.97
C ASP A 46 -9.28 -6.29 6.01
N TYR A 47 -8.01 -6.02 6.26
CA TYR A 47 -7.14 -5.20 5.44
C TYR A 47 -6.63 -5.99 4.23
N LEU A 48 -6.67 -5.33 3.09
CA LEU A 48 -6.12 -5.76 1.81
C LEU A 48 -4.84 -4.99 1.52
N LEU A 49 -3.86 -5.68 0.96
CA LEU A 49 -2.62 -5.07 0.49
C LEU A 49 -2.58 -5.09 -1.03
N PHE A 50 -2.55 -3.90 -1.61
CA PHE A 50 -2.36 -3.71 -3.05
C PHE A 50 -0.95 -3.22 -3.34
N VAL A 51 -0.43 -3.56 -4.52
CA VAL A 51 0.80 -3.04 -5.08
C VAL A 51 0.49 -2.35 -6.40
N HIS A 52 1.10 -1.20 -6.63
CA HIS A 52 1.02 -0.49 -7.90
C HIS A 52 2.14 -0.96 -8.81
N LYS A 53 1.78 -1.56 -9.94
CA LYS A 53 2.71 -2.11 -10.93
C LYS A 53 2.16 -1.85 -12.32
N ASP A 54 3.03 -1.42 -13.23
CA ASP A 54 2.68 -1.20 -14.65
C ASP A 54 1.44 -0.30 -14.86
N GLY A 55 1.24 0.69 -13.98
CA GLY A 55 0.12 1.63 -14.03
C GLY A 55 -1.21 1.08 -13.51
N GLN A 56 -1.21 -0.10 -12.91
CA GLN A 56 -2.39 -0.77 -12.39
C GLN A 56 -2.19 -1.15 -10.92
N TRP A 57 -3.29 -1.30 -10.19
CA TRP A 57 -3.28 -1.80 -8.83
C TRP A 57 -3.66 -3.28 -8.82
N GLU A 58 -2.79 -4.09 -8.21
CA GLU A 58 -2.97 -5.54 -8.10
C GLU A 58 -2.88 -5.96 -6.63
N LEU A 59 -3.48 -7.09 -6.27
CA LEU A 59 -3.31 -7.66 -4.94
C LEU A 59 -1.85 -8.10 -4.76
N ALA A 60 -1.17 -7.51 -3.77
CA ALA A 60 0.21 -7.87 -3.44
C ALA A 60 0.30 -9.23 -2.75
N SER A 61 -0.81 -9.69 -2.15
CA SER A 61 -0.92 -10.98 -1.47
C SER A 61 -2.36 -11.50 -1.57
N PRO A 62 -2.56 -12.83 -1.67
CA PRO A 62 -3.89 -13.43 -1.54
C PRO A 62 -4.41 -13.43 -0.09
N ARG A 63 -3.62 -12.93 0.87
CA ARG A 63 -3.98 -12.92 2.29
C ARG A 63 -4.74 -11.65 2.65
N PHE A 64 -5.82 -11.84 3.40
CA PHE A 64 -6.50 -10.78 4.14
C PHE A 64 -5.85 -10.63 5.52
N PHE A 65 -5.63 -9.40 5.97
CA PHE A 65 -4.96 -9.11 7.22
C PHE A 65 -5.95 -8.56 8.25
N LYS A 66 -5.98 -9.11 9.47
CA LYS A 66 -6.85 -8.57 10.53
C LYS A 66 -6.40 -7.19 11.03
N GLU A 67 -5.13 -6.85 10.85
CA GLU A 67 -4.52 -5.62 11.33
C GLU A 67 -3.68 -4.95 10.24
N ALA A 68 -3.75 -3.62 10.17
CA ALA A 68 -2.96 -2.82 9.22
C ALA A 68 -1.45 -3.07 9.41
N ALA A 69 -0.98 -3.26 10.65
CA ALA A 69 0.41 -3.52 10.95
C ALA A 69 0.95 -4.78 10.23
N HIS A 70 0.14 -5.83 10.10
CA HIS A 70 0.52 -7.04 9.36
C HIS A 70 0.57 -6.82 7.84
N ALA A 71 -0.34 -6.00 7.29
CA ALA A 71 -0.28 -5.60 5.89
C ALA A 71 0.97 -4.74 5.60
N ILE A 72 1.28 -3.78 6.47
CA ILE A 72 2.49 -2.95 6.39
C ILE A 72 3.75 -3.81 6.49
N SER A 73 3.82 -4.73 7.45
CA SER A 73 4.97 -5.65 7.58
C SER A 73 5.19 -6.48 6.31
N THR A 74 4.10 -6.91 5.67
CA THR A 74 4.17 -7.65 4.40
C THR A 74 4.66 -6.76 3.26
N ALA A 75 4.15 -5.54 3.15
CA ALA A 75 4.62 -4.55 2.16
C ALA A 75 6.13 -4.28 2.32
N THR A 76 6.58 -4.07 3.55
CA THR A 76 8.00 -3.86 3.87
C THR A 76 8.84 -5.07 3.47
N LYS A 77 8.40 -6.31 3.76
CA LYS A 77 9.12 -7.53 3.35
C LYS A 77 9.25 -7.62 1.84
N ILE A 78 8.16 -7.35 1.10
CA ILE A 78 8.17 -7.34 -0.37
C ILE A 78 9.14 -6.28 -0.89
N ALA A 79 9.11 -5.07 -0.32
CA ALA A 79 9.99 -3.98 -0.68
C ALA A 79 11.47 -4.35 -0.44
N SER A 80 11.81 -4.88 0.74
CA SER A 80 13.16 -5.32 1.07
C SER A 80 13.67 -6.45 0.18
N SER A 81 12.80 -7.41 -0.22
CA SER A 81 13.18 -8.44 -1.18
C SER A 81 13.45 -7.90 -2.58
N ARG A 82 12.76 -6.82 -2.96
CA ARG A 82 12.94 -6.17 -4.27
C ARG A 82 14.12 -5.20 -4.30
N PHE A 83 14.48 -4.64 -3.15
CA PHE A 83 15.65 -3.77 -2.96
C PHE A 83 16.60 -4.34 -1.90
N PRO A 84 17.26 -5.48 -2.17
CA PRO A 84 18.10 -6.16 -1.17
C PRO A 84 19.36 -5.37 -0.76
N ASN A 85 19.72 -4.31 -1.49
CA ASN A 85 20.97 -3.55 -1.32
C ASN A 85 20.78 -2.11 -0.81
N VAL A 86 19.69 -1.78 -0.12
CA VAL A 86 19.60 -0.51 0.62
C VAL A 86 20.35 -0.65 1.96
N THR A 87 21.63 -0.96 1.90
CA THR A 87 22.56 -0.74 3.02
C THR A 87 22.89 0.74 3.01
N CYS A 88 22.42 1.45 4.04
CA CYS A 88 22.89 2.78 4.42
C CYS A 88 24.38 2.76 4.76
#